data_AF-A0A950C4Q4-F1
#
_entry.id   AF-A0A950C4Q4-F1
#
_cell.length_a   1.000
_cell.length_b   1.000
_cell.length_c   1.000
_cell.angle_alpha   90.00
_cell.angle_beta   90.00
_cell.angle_gamma   90.00
#
_symmetry.space_group_name_H-M   'P 1'
#
loop_
_entity.id
_entity.type
_entity.pdbx_description
1 polymer ?
#
loop_
_entity_poly.entity_id
_entity_poly.type
_entity_poly.pdbx_seq_one_letter_code
_entity_poly.pdbx_strand_id
1 'polypeptide(L)'
;MPEVVVAFRGPVSCQRSPGAPVLTLVGRAGEPVAAGTMLSFSATAPAGCPDVLEDAVVERLGAGHYRLRAGTREWLIGARAVHLHREAAAEFYRAIPPRRAPWGKRLFWRMVLALARSRAGLGLLKLLRS
;
A
#
# COMPACT_ATOMS: atom_id res chain seq x y z
N MET A 1 -27.89 -2.60 5.93
CA MET A 1 -27.62 -1.27 5.34
C MET A 1 -26.23 -1.30 4.73
N PRO A 2 -25.97 -0.63 3.60
CA PRO A 2 -24.64 -0.58 3.01
C PRO A 2 -23.69 0.15 3.97
N GLU A 3 -22.51 -0.41 4.19
CA GLU A 3 -21.48 0.13 5.09
C GLU A 3 -20.38 0.79 4.25
N VAL A 4 -20.06 2.05 4.53
CA VAL A 4 -18.95 2.74 3.84
C VAL A 4 -17.62 2.16 4.33
N VAL A 5 -16.86 1.55 3.41
CA VAL A 5 -15.53 1.00 3.69
C VAL A 5 -14.47 2.09 3.62
N VAL A 6 -14.53 2.92 2.58
CA VAL A 6 -13.64 4.06 2.38
C VAL A 6 -14.32 5.08 1.46
N ALA A 7 -14.16 6.36 1.79
CA ALA A 7 -14.46 7.48 0.91
C ALA A 7 -13.14 8.17 0.57
N PHE A 8 -12.77 8.12 -0.71
CA PHE A 8 -11.62 8.84 -1.22
C PHE A 8 -11.99 10.29 -1.53
N ARG A 9 -11.00 11.18 -1.50
CA ARG A 9 -11.12 12.56 -1.98
C ARG A 9 -10.11 12.85 -3.08
N GLY A 10 -10.59 13.46 -4.14
CA GLY A 10 -9.83 13.76 -5.33
C GLY A 10 -9.58 12.52 -6.20
N PRO A 11 -8.45 12.49 -6.94
CA PRO A 11 -8.17 11.43 -7.90
C PRO A 11 -7.83 10.10 -7.21
N VAL A 12 -8.38 9.02 -7.76
CA VAL A 12 -8.16 7.63 -7.32
C VAL A 12 -7.68 6.81 -8.49
N SER A 13 -6.46 6.30 -8.39
CA SER A 13 -5.90 5.40 -9.40
C SER A 13 -6.45 3.99 -9.23
N CYS A 14 -7.00 3.43 -10.31
CA CYS A 14 -7.50 2.07 -10.41
C CYS A 14 -6.46 1.18 -11.08
N GLN A 15 -5.62 0.56 -10.26
CA GLN A 15 -4.52 -0.30 -10.71
C GLN A 15 -5.02 -1.74 -10.88
N ARG A 16 -4.71 -2.32 -12.05
CA ARG A 16 -5.00 -3.71 -12.39
C ARG A 16 -3.69 -4.48 -12.45
N SER A 17 -3.66 -5.68 -11.88
CA SER A 17 -2.50 -6.56 -12.01
C SER A 17 -2.61 -7.38 -13.31
N PRO A 18 -1.64 -7.31 -14.23
CA PRO A 18 -1.60 -8.25 -15.35
C PRO A 18 -1.48 -9.69 -14.80
N GLY A 19 -2.32 -10.60 -15.29
CA GLY A 19 -2.25 -12.02 -14.95
C GLY A 19 -2.86 -12.44 -13.59
N ALA A 20 -3.44 -11.52 -12.81
CA ALA A 20 -4.13 -11.86 -11.56
C ALA A 20 -5.42 -11.05 -11.39
N PRO A 21 -6.49 -11.64 -10.83
CA PRO A 21 -7.73 -10.92 -10.52
C PRO A 21 -7.53 -10.05 -9.27
N VAL A 22 -6.79 -8.96 -9.44
CA VAL A 22 -6.52 -7.97 -8.39
C VAL A 22 -6.84 -6.57 -8.92
N LEU A 23 -7.73 -5.89 -8.22
CA LEU A 23 -8.04 -4.47 -8.39
C LEU A 23 -7.55 -3.73 -7.15
N THR A 24 -6.72 -2.70 -7.34
CA THR A 24 -6.29 -1.82 -6.27
C THR A 24 -6.73 -0.39 -6.56
N LEU A 25 -7.35 0.25 -5.57
CA LEU A 25 -7.68 1.67 -5.58
C LEU A 25 -6.67 2.41 -4.71
N VAL A 26 -6.00 3.42 -5.26
CA VAL A 26 -5.00 4.23 -4.55
C VAL A 26 -5.42 5.69 -4.61
N GLY A 27 -5.56 6.33 -3.45
CA GLY A 27 -5.96 7.74 -3.34
C GLY A 27 -5.78 8.27 -1.92
N ARG A 28 -6.41 9.39 -1.60
CA ARG A 28 -6.44 9.92 -0.21
C ARG A 28 -7.81 9.68 0.39
N ALA A 29 -7.88 9.22 1.64
CA ALA A 29 -9.14 9.13 2.36
C ALA A 29 -9.60 10.50 2.91
N GLY A 30 -10.90 10.66 3.11
CA GLY A 30 -11.54 11.93 3.51
C GLY A 30 -11.57 12.29 5.00
N GLU A 31 -10.99 11.51 5.92
CA GLU A 31 -11.09 11.76 7.38
C GLU A 31 -9.80 11.47 8.16
N PRO A 32 -9.65 12.08 9.35
CA PRO A 32 -9.33 13.50 9.57
C PRO A 32 -7.90 13.85 9.12
N VAL A 33 -7.14 12.84 8.68
CA VAL A 33 -5.77 12.99 8.21
C VAL A 33 -5.76 12.35 6.83
N ALA A 34 -5.55 13.18 5.82
CA ALA A 34 -5.46 12.77 4.41
C ALA A 34 -4.18 11.96 4.15
N ALA A 35 -4.10 10.78 4.74
CA ALA A 35 -3.07 9.80 4.52
C ALA A 35 -3.29 9.10 3.17
N GLY A 36 -2.18 8.70 2.53
CA GLY A 36 -2.22 7.77 1.42
C GLY A 36 -3.04 6.54 1.82
N THR A 37 -4.05 6.21 1.03
CA THR A 37 -4.96 5.11 1.28
C THR A 37 -4.98 4.21 0.07
N MET A 38 -4.82 2.91 0.32
CA MET A 38 -4.82 1.87 -0.70
C MET A 38 -5.84 0.81 -0.30
N LEU A 39 -6.78 0.52 -1.20
CA LEU A 39 -7.77 -0.53 -1.02
C LEU A 39 -7.60 -1.57 -2.13
N SER A 40 -7.23 -2.79 -1.76
CA SER A 40 -7.02 -3.89 -2.69
C SER A 40 -8.13 -4.94 -2.56
N PHE A 41 -8.69 -5.32 -3.70
CA PHE A 41 -9.68 -6.38 -3.87
C PHE A 41 -9.03 -7.59 -4.53
N SER A 42 -9.29 -8.78 -4.02
CA SER A 42 -9.08 -10.03 -4.75
C SER A 42 -10.24 -10.26 -5.72
N ALA A 43 -10.30 -9.43 -6.75
CA ALA A 43 -11.29 -9.43 -7.82
C ALA A 43 -10.73 -8.84 -9.12
N THR A 44 -11.30 -9.26 -10.24
CA THR A 44 -11.09 -8.56 -11.52
C THR A 44 -11.76 -7.19 -11.48
N ALA A 45 -11.15 -6.19 -12.10
CA ALA A 45 -11.77 -4.87 -12.23
C ALA A 45 -13.12 -4.96 -12.97
N PRO A 46 -14.17 -4.25 -12.52
CA PRO A 46 -15.44 -4.20 -13.22
C PRO A 46 -15.29 -3.70 -14.65
N ALA A 47 -16.09 -4.24 -15.57
CA ALA A 47 -16.12 -3.76 -16.95
C ALA A 47 -16.49 -2.28 -17.00
N GLY A 48 -15.79 -1.51 -17.84
CA GLY A 48 -16.01 -0.07 -17.99
C GLY A 48 -15.57 0.78 -16.79
N CYS A 49 -14.90 0.20 -15.79
CA CYS A 49 -14.23 0.98 -14.75
C CYS A 49 -12.99 1.67 -15.36
N PRO A 50 -12.88 3.01 -15.33
CA PRO A 50 -11.73 3.74 -15.86
C PRO A 50 -10.48 3.51 -15.01
N ASP A 51 -9.32 3.95 -15.52
CA ASP A 51 -8.04 3.89 -14.80
C ASP A 51 -7.93 4.93 -13.68
N VAL A 52 -8.72 6.00 -13.77
CA VAL A 52 -8.78 7.07 -12.77
C VAL A 52 -10.23 7.39 -12.49
N LEU A 53 -10.57 7.47 -11.20
CA LEU A 53 -11.85 7.92 -10.68
C LEU A 53 -11.66 9.22 -9.89
N GLU A 54 -12.72 9.97 -9.69
CA GLU A 54 -12.72 11.16 -8.85
C GLU A 54 -13.70 10.97 -7.68
N ASP A 55 -13.29 11.34 -6.48
CA ASP A 55 -14.10 11.30 -5.25
C ASP A 55 -14.80 9.93 -5.05
N ALA A 56 -14.06 8.85 -5.29
CA ALA A 56 -14.63 7.51 -5.29
C ALA A 56 -15.04 7.06 -3.89
N VAL A 57 -16.21 6.42 -3.78
CA VAL A 57 -16.72 5.84 -2.54
C VAL A 57 -16.89 4.35 -2.72
N VAL A 58 -16.40 3.57 -1.76
CA VAL A 58 -16.58 2.12 -1.70
C VAL A 58 -17.48 1.76 -0.54
N GLU A 59 -18.56 1.07 -0.85
CA GLU A 59 -19.51 0.54 0.12
C GLU A 59 -19.53 -0.98 0.08
N ARG A 60 -19.70 -1.61 1.24
CA ARG A 60 -19.96 -3.03 1.38
C ARG A 60 -21.48 -3.24 1.33
N LEU A 61 -21.92 -4.04 0.37
CA LEU A 61 -23.33 -4.44 0.23
C LEU A 61 -23.64 -5.73 0.99
N GLY A 62 -22.63 -6.60 1.15
CA GLY A 62 -22.74 -7.87 1.85
C GLY A 62 -21.41 -8.61 1.87
N ALA A 63 -21.43 -9.90 2.25
CA ALA A 63 -20.24 -10.74 2.22
C ALA A 63 -19.72 -10.85 0.78
N GLY A 64 -18.48 -10.38 0.55
CA GLY A 64 -17.82 -10.41 -0.75
C GLY A 64 -18.41 -9.51 -1.84
N HIS A 65 -19.41 -8.68 -1.53
CA HIS A 65 -20.07 -7.81 -2.50
C HIS A 65 -19.91 -6.34 -2.13
N TYR A 66 -19.39 -5.57 -3.06
CA TYR A 66 -19.05 -4.17 -2.88
C TYR A 66 -19.59 -3.32 -4.03
N ARG A 67 -19.86 -2.05 -3.72
CA ARG A 67 -20.23 -1.03 -4.69
C ARG A 67 -19.16 0.04 -4.69
N LEU A 68 -18.60 0.31 -5.87
CA LEU A 68 -17.73 1.44 -6.14
C LEU A 68 -18.56 2.52 -6.82
N ARG A 69 -18.58 3.74 -6.29
CA ARG A 69 -19.28 4.89 -6.86
C ARG A 69 -18.28 6.00 -7.15
N ALA A 70 -18.44 6.68 -8.28
CA ALA A 70 -17.72 7.91 -8.59
C ALA A 70 -18.62 8.81 -9.46
N GLY A 71 -18.99 9.98 -8.93
CA GLY A 71 -19.99 10.85 -9.55
C GLY A 71 -21.34 10.14 -9.77
N THR A 72 -21.83 10.14 -11.01
CA THR A 72 -23.09 9.48 -11.42
C THR A 72 -22.91 8.01 -11.79
N ARG A 73 -21.67 7.50 -11.80
CA ARG A 73 -21.37 6.12 -12.20
C ARG A 73 -21.20 5.23 -10.98
N GLU A 74 -21.61 3.99 -11.15
CA GLU A 74 -21.44 2.93 -10.15
C GLU A 74 -21.00 1.62 -10.80
N TRP A 75 -20.24 0.85 -10.05
CA TRP A 75 -19.76 -0.47 -10.43
C TRP A 75 -19.91 -1.44 -9.26
N LEU A 76 -20.29 -2.67 -9.57
CA LEU A 76 -20.37 -3.76 -8.58
C LEU A 76 -19.10 -4.60 -8.64
N ILE A 77 -18.54 -4.91 -7.47
CA ILE A 77 -17.33 -5.71 -7.32
C ILE A 77 -17.68 -6.93 -6.46
N GLY A 78 -17.52 -8.12 -7.06
CA GLY A 78 -17.51 -9.39 -6.33
C GLY A 78 -16.06 -9.75 -5.98
N ALA A 79 -15.71 -9.76 -4.70
CA ALA A 79 -14.34 -10.02 -4.22
C ALA A 79 -14.32 -11.08 -3.12
N ARG A 80 -13.31 -11.96 -3.16
CA ARG A 80 -13.10 -12.96 -2.10
C ARG A 80 -12.52 -12.36 -0.82
N ALA A 81 -11.70 -11.33 -0.98
CA ALA A 81 -11.04 -10.63 0.10
C ALA A 81 -10.85 -9.16 -0.27
N VAL A 82 -10.79 -8.32 0.76
CA VAL A 82 -10.53 -6.88 0.64
C VAL A 82 -9.58 -6.46 1.75
N HIS A 83 -8.52 -5.76 1.37
CA HIS A 83 -7.49 -5.26 2.26
C HIS A 83 -7.42 -3.74 2.16
N LEU A 84 -7.67 -3.06 3.28
CA LEU A 84 -7.53 -1.61 3.39
C LEU A 84 -6.22 -1.29 4.10
N HIS A 85 -5.34 -0.59 3.40
CA HIS A 85 -4.10 -0.04 3.94
C HIS A 85 -4.22 1.48 4.06
N ARG A 86 -3.98 2.00 5.27
CA ARG A 86 -3.92 3.44 5.55
C ARG A 86 -2.51 3.79 5.97
N GLU A 87 -1.89 4.73 5.26
CA GLU A 87 -0.53 5.17 5.52
C GLU A 87 -0.47 6.03 6.79
N ALA A 88 -0.27 5.40 7.95
CA ALA A 88 -0.11 6.11 9.22
C ALA A 88 1.35 6.54 9.49
N ALA A 89 2.28 6.25 8.58
CA ALA A 89 3.72 6.42 8.82
C ALA A 89 4.11 7.88 9.09
N ALA A 90 3.57 8.82 8.32
CA ALA A 90 3.87 10.25 8.49
C ALA A 90 3.42 10.77 9.87
N GLU A 91 2.21 10.39 10.29
CA GLU A 91 1.68 10.75 11.61
C GLU A 91 2.49 10.09 12.73
N PHE A 92 2.76 8.80 12.57
CA PHE A 92 3.54 8.02 13.52
C PHE A 92 4.93 8.63 13.73
N TYR A 93 5.64 8.98 12.65
CA TYR A 93 6.96 9.59 12.74
C TYR A 93 6.93 11.05 13.19
N ARG A 94 5.80 11.76 13.03
CA ARG A 94 5.61 13.07 13.64
C ARG A 94 5.48 12.95 15.16
N ALA A 95 4.72 11.98 15.64
CA ALA A 95 4.53 11.73 17.07
C ALA A 95 5.78 11.10 17.73
N ILE A 96 6.46 10.21 17.00
CA ILE A 96 7.64 9.48 17.45
C ILE A 96 8.74 9.64 16.40
N PRO A 97 9.50 10.75 16.43
CA PRO A 97 10.58 10.98 15.48
C PRO A 97 11.60 9.84 15.53
N PRO A 98 12.00 9.28 14.38
CA PRO A 98 12.97 8.20 14.35
C PRO A 98 14.30 8.70 14.92
N ARG A 99 14.87 7.93 15.86
CA ARG A 99 16.21 8.23 16.39
C ARG A 99 17.23 8.19 15.25
N ARG A 100 18.04 9.24 15.13
CA ARG A 100 19.15 9.27 14.17
C ARG A 100 20.08 8.10 14.44
N ALA A 101 20.39 7.33 13.40
CA ALA A 101 21.36 6.24 13.50
C ALA A 101 22.72 6.81 13.95
N PRO A 102 23.35 6.27 15.01
CA PRO A 102 24.68 6.71 15.42
C PRO A 102 25.67 6.59 14.26
N TRP A 103 26.50 7.62 14.06
CA TRP A 103 27.49 7.65 12.98
C TRP A 103 28.42 6.43 12.98
N GLY A 104 28.81 5.94 14.17
CA GLY A 104 29.62 4.73 14.30
C GLY A 104 28.95 3.48 13.72
N LYS A 105 27.64 3.30 13.94
CA LYS A 105 26.88 2.19 13.34
C LYS A 105 26.79 2.32 11.83
N ARG A 106 26.66 3.54 11.29
CA ARG A 106 26.68 3.78 9.84
C ARG A 106 28.02 3.39 9.22
N LEU A 107 29.13 3.78 9.85
CA LEU A 107 30.47 3.44 9.36
C LEU A 107 30.72 1.93 9.44
N PHE A 108 30.36 1.30 10.56
CA PHE A 108 30.44 -0.15 10.74
C PHE A 108 29.69 -0.89 9.62
N TRP A 109 28.42 -0.55 9.37
CA TRP A 109 27.64 -1.20 8.32
C TRP A 109 28.19 -0.95 6.92
N ARG A 110 28.70 0.26 6.62
CA ARG A 110 29.39 0.52 5.34
C ARG A 110 30.62 -0.36 5.17
N MET A 111 31.41 -0.55 6.23
CA MET A 111 32.57 -1.44 6.21
C MET A 111 32.15 -2.90 6.03
N VAL A 112 31.16 -3.38 6.79
CA VAL A 112 30.65 -4.76 6.67
C VAL A 112 30.12 -5.04 5.27
N LEU A 113 29.31 -4.14 4.70
CA LEU A 113 28.77 -4.30 3.34
C LEU A 113 29.88 -4.22 2.27
N ALA A 114 30.86 -3.33 2.43
CA ALA A 114 32.02 -3.26 1.54
C ALA A 114 32.86 -4.54 1.61
N LEU A 115 33.07 -5.09 2.81
CA LEU A 115 33.80 -6.33 3.02
C LEU A 115 33.05 -7.51 2.40
N ALA A 116 31.74 -7.63 2.63
CA ALA A 116 30.89 -8.66 2.05
C ALA A 116 30.88 -8.62 0.51
N ARG A 117 31.03 -7.43 -0.10
CA ARG A 117 31.15 -7.25 -1.55
C ARG A 117 32.54 -7.60 -2.10
N SER A 118 33.54 -7.75 -1.23
CA SER A 118 34.93 -8.05 -1.61
C SER A 118 35.25 -9.54 -1.44
N ARG A 119 36.10 -10.08 -2.32
CA ARG A 119 36.58 -11.47 -2.23
C ARG A 119 37.38 -11.73 -0.94
N ALA A 120 38.06 -10.71 -0.42
CA ALA A 120 38.79 -10.77 0.85
C ALA A 120 37.84 -10.90 2.07
N GLY A 121 36.70 -10.19 2.08
CA GLY A 121 35.72 -10.31 3.15
C GLY A 121 34.97 -11.63 3.18
N LEU A 122 34.70 -12.22 2.02
CA LEU A 122 34.21 -13.60 1.93
C LEU A 122 35.22 -14.62 2.50
N GLY A 123 36.53 -14.38 2.30
CA GLY A 123 37.60 -15.19 2.90
C GLY A 123 37.61 -15.09 4.43
N LEU A 124 37.47 -13.88 4.96
CA LEU A 124 37.42 -13.62 6.42
C LEU A 124 36.16 -14.25 7.06
N LEU A 125 35.00 -14.14 6.41
CA LEU A 125 33.75 -14.75 6.89
C LEU A 125 33.79 -16.29 6.86
N LYS A 126 34.54 -16.88 5.93
CA LYS A 126 34.78 -18.33 5.91
C LYS A 126 35.70 -18.78 7.05
N LEU A 127 36.73 -17.99 7.38
CA LEU A 127 37.65 -18.25 8.51
C LEU A 127 37.00 -18.08 9.89
N LEU A 128 35.98 -17.23 10.02
CA LEU A 128 35.23 -17.03 11.27
C LEU A 128 34.08 -18.04 11.47
N ARG A 129 33.78 -18.87 10.46
CA ARG A 129 32.74 -19.90 10.51
C ARG A 129 33.26 -21.28 10.93
N SER A 130 34.58 -21.43 11.10
CA SER A 130 35.26 -22.61 11.68
C SER A 130 35.58 -22.38 13.14
#